data_AF-A0A4T3F2U3-F1
#
_entry.id   AF-A0A4T3F2U3-F1
#
_cell.length_a   1.000
_cell.length_b   1.000
_cell.length_c   1.000
_cell.angle_alpha   90.00
_cell.angle_beta   90.00
_cell.angle_gamma   90.00
#
_symmetry.space_group_name_H-M   'P 1'
#
loop_
_entity.id
_entity.type
_entity.pdbx_description
1 polymer ?
#
loop_
_entity_poly.entity_id
_entity_poly.type
_entity_poly.pdbx_seq_one_letter_code
_entity_poly.pdbx_strand_id
1 'polypeptide(L)'
;MHGLQTKFTTAEGEREWCDGLRALVEQGKLDEAEAVLVDALEGLEGDVAALCRATTRKRVELDGWAELVEAVEMYEGDPITGATLAIVNDADLAFEKGHYHAPEMLLNLYTDEVWSWSAASADDILDQCASDEPAFAGAQEDIETFLEISGLERLNTALLFHKQRFFFREDGPDHAPLRYVDFVVGNWWRALRFHQAVAAELAAMPLPGTVKLVTGLVGMRADAACLHRVTTAAPAVPYSPLAKRPVALPSANDAGPSMGSLADITVARNPFEEEEESVGGQLRRRVAEEAAATPAPEEPKRRMFGRMFARDV
;
A
#
# COMPACT_ATOMS: atom_id res chain seq x y z
N MET A 1 7.24 19.07 -27.98
CA MET A 1 8.13 18.09 -27.31
C MET A 1 7.97 18.30 -25.82
N HIS A 2 7.72 17.23 -25.07
CA HIS A 2 7.43 17.34 -23.64
C HIS A 2 8.73 17.54 -22.84
N GLY A 3 8.74 18.44 -21.84
CA GLY A 3 9.96 18.81 -21.11
C GLY A 3 10.69 17.64 -20.45
N LEU A 4 9.93 16.69 -19.90
CA LEU A 4 10.51 15.47 -19.32
C LEU A 4 11.13 14.52 -20.33
N GLN A 5 10.78 14.60 -21.62
CA GLN A 5 11.48 13.79 -22.62
C GLN A 5 12.94 14.22 -22.75
N THR A 6 13.19 15.53 -22.68
CA THR A 6 14.57 16.06 -22.64
C THR A 6 15.24 15.72 -21.33
N LYS A 7 14.58 15.93 -20.19
CA LYS A 7 15.17 15.65 -18.87
C LYS A 7 15.52 14.16 -18.68
N PHE A 8 14.66 13.24 -19.13
CA PHE A 8 14.87 11.79 -18.95
C PHE A 8 15.77 11.18 -20.02
N THR A 9 16.28 11.99 -20.95
CA THR A 9 17.29 11.56 -21.93
C THR A 9 18.49 10.92 -21.23
N THR A 10 18.91 11.47 -20.09
CA THR A 10 19.94 10.90 -19.23
C THR A 10 19.33 10.21 -18.01
N ALA A 11 20.03 9.20 -17.47
CA ALA A 11 19.63 8.54 -16.24
C ALA A 11 19.74 9.48 -15.03
N GLU A 12 20.73 10.38 -15.05
CA GLU A 12 20.90 11.42 -14.04
C GLU A 12 19.72 12.39 -14.00
N GLY A 13 19.25 12.89 -15.15
CA GLY A 13 18.12 13.82 -15.18
C GLY A 13 16.80 13.17 -14.75
N GLU A 14 16.59 11.88 -15.07
CA GLU A 14 15.47 11.11 -14.50
C GLU A 14 15.60 10.97 -12.98
N ARG A 15 16.77 10.55 -12.50
CA ARG A 15 17.04 10.39 -11.06
C ARG A 15 16.82 11.68 -10.29
N GLU A 16 17.35 12.81 -10.74
CA GLU A 16 17.16 14.12 -10.10
C GLU A 16 15.68 14.51 -9.99
N TRP A 17 14.88 14.23 -11.02
CA TRP A 17 13.45 14.52 -10.99
C TRP A 17 12.71 13.59 -10.01
N CYS A 18 13.02 12.29 -10.03
CA CYS A 18 12.46 11.31 -9.10
C CYS A 18 12.88 11.60 -7.64
N ASP A 19 14.13 11.98 -7.41
CA ASP A 19 14.65 12.33 -6.08
C ASP A 19 13.96 13.59 -5.53
N GLY A 20 13.65 14.57 -6.40
CA GLY A 20 12.87 15.74 -6.03
C GLY A 20 11.46 15.39 -5.55
N LEU A 21 10.77 14.49 -6.25
CA LEU A 21 9.45 13.98 -5.82
C LEU A 21 9.55 13.16 -4.54
N ARG A 22 10.56 12.28 -4.43
CA ARG A 22 10.82 11.50 -3.22
C ARG A 22 10.96 12.40 -2.01
N ALA A 23 11.79 13.44 -2.10
CA ALA A 23 12.03 14.37 -1.01
C ALA A 23 10.74 15.10 -0.58
N LEU A 24 9.84 15.45 -1.51
CA LEU A 24 8.55 16.04 -1.16
C LEU A 24 7.65 15.05 -0.40
N VAL A 25 7.60 13.79 -0.83
CA VAL A 25 6.83 12.74 -0.17
C VAL A 25 7.38 12.42 1.22
N GLU A 26 8.70 12.26 1.36
CA GLU A 26 9.36 12.00 2.66
C GLU A 26 9.16 13.14 3.66
N GLN A 27 9.05 14.39 3.18
CA GLN A 27 8.74 15.56 3.99
C GLN A 27 7.24 15.72 4.29
N GLY A 28 6.37 14.83 3.78
CA GLY A 28 4.92 14.93 3.91
C GLY A 28 4.28 16.07 3.09
N LYS A 29 5.02 16.66 2.14
CA LYS A 29 4.57 17.76 1.26
C LYS A 29 3.78 17.22 0.07
N LEU A 30 2.72 16.47 0.35
CA LEU A 30 1.95 15.75 -0.67
C LEU A 30 1.21 16.68 -1.66
N ASP A 31 0.84 17.90 -1.23
CA ASP A 31 0.23 18.89 -2.12
C ASP A 31 1.25 19.48 -3.11
N GLU A 32 2.48 19.73 -2.66
CA GLU A 32 3.57 20.19 -3.54
C GLU A 32 3.98 19.09 -4.52
N ALA A 33 4.05 17.83 -4.07
CA ALA A 33 4.29 16.69 -4.95
C ALA A 33 3.18 16.54 -6.01
N GLU A 34 1.92 16.79 -5.64
CA GLU A 34 0.83 16.80 -6.61
C GLU A 34 1.00 17.90 -7.65
N ALA A 35 1.36 19.12 -7.25
CA ALA A 35 1.57 20.22 -8.18
C ALA A 35 2.65 19.87 -9.22
N VAL A 36 3.78 19.31 -8.77
CA VAL A 36 4.85 18.83 -9.67
C VAL A 36 4.34 17.78 -10.65
N LEU A 37 3.51 16.84 -10.20
CA LEU A 37 2.97 15.80 -11.07
C LEU A 37 1.86 16.31 -12.00
N VAL A 38 1.05 17.28 -11.58
CA VAL A 38 0.05 17.94 -12.43
C VAL A 38 0.74 18.65 -13.58
N ASP A 39 1.79 19.42 -13.29
CA ASP A 39 2.62 20.07 -14.31
C ASP A 39 3.28 19.03 -15.22
N ALA A 40 3.79 17.93 -14.67
CA ALA A 40 4.38 16.84 -15.44
C ALA A 40 3.38 16.08 -16.32
N LEU A 41 2.08 16.11 -15.99
CA LEU A 41 1.03 15.55 -16.83
C LEU A 41 0.68 16.50 -17.98
N GLU A 42 0.98 17.80 -17.91
CA GLU A 42 0.63 18.74 -18.99
C GLU A 42 1.28 18.35 -20.33
N GLY A 43 0.45 18.17 -21.36
CA GLY A 43 0.92 17.73 -22.67
C GLY A 43 1.22 16.23 -22.79
N LEU A 44 0.98 15.42 -21.75
CA LEU A 44 0.87 13.97 -21.86
C LEU A 44 -0.57 13.58 -22.23
N GLU A 45 -0.72 12.92 -23.38
CA GLU A 45 -2.00 12.46 -23.96
C GLU A 45 -2.14 10.92 -23.96
N GLY A 46 -1.22 10.21 -23.34
CA GLY A 46 -1.24 8.74 -23.28
C GLY A 46 -2.34 8.19 -22.36
N ASP A 47 -2.62 6.90 -22.50
CA ASP A 47 -3.64 6.20 -21.70
C ASP A 47 -3.35 6.27 -20.20
N VAL A 48 -2.07 6.22 -19.80
CA VAL A 48 -1.68 6.31 -18.38
C VAL A 48 -1.93 7.73 -17.86
N ALA A 49 -1.55 8.77 -18.60
CA ALA A 49 -1.85 10.16 -18.24
C ALA A 49 -3.36 10.40 -18.11
N ALA A 50 -4.18 9.84 -19.01
CA ALA A 50 -5.64 9.92 -18.92
C ALA A 50 -6.17 9.26 -17.64
N LEU A 51 -5.64 8.08 -17.29
CA LEU A 51 -5.97 7.40 -16.03
C LEU A 51 -5.52 8.19 -14.81
N CYS A 52 -4.32 8.80 -14.82
CA CYS A 52 -3.86 9.67 -13.73
C CYS A 52 -4.85 10.81 -13.48
N ARG A 53 -5.27 11.53 -14.52
CA ARG A 53 -6.28 12.60 -14.39
C ARG A 53 -7.62 12.07 -13.87
N ALA A 54 -8.00 10.85 -14.25
CA ALA A 54 -9.23 10.22 -13.79
C ALA A 54 -9.14 9.68 -12.34
N THR A 55 -7.95 9.40 -11.83
CA THR A 55 -7.69 8.98 -10.45
C THR A 55 -7.47 10.21 -9.57
N THR A 56 -8.56 10.84 -9.16
CA THR A 56 -8.57 11.97 -8.21
C THR A 56 -8.46 11.50 -6.76
N ARG A 57 -8.05 12.37 -5.83
CA ARG A 57 -8.02 12.06 -4.38
C ARG A 57 -9.31 11.38 -3.87
N LYS A 58 -10.48 11.93 -4.23
CA LYS A 58 -11.80 11.44 -3.82
C LYS A 58 -12.21 10.06 -4.35
N ARG A 59 -11.41 9.48 -5.25
CA ARG A 59 -11.68 8.16 -5.82
C ARG A 59 -10.88 7.06 -5.16
N VAL A 60 -9.88 7.42 -4.37
CA VAL A 60 -9.01 6.47 -3.70
C VAL A 60 -9.41 6.45 -2.24
N GLU A 61 -9.95 5.32 -1.81
CA GLU A 61 -10.53 5.12 -0.48
C GLU A 61 -9.81 3.96 0.20
N LEU A 62 -9.72 4.02 1.53
CA LEU A 62 -9.19 2.96 2.37
C LEU A 62 -10.33 2.37 3.18
N ASP A 63 -10.60 1.09 2.98
CA ASP A 63 -11.58 0.32 3.73
C ASP A 63 -10.86 -0.45 4.83
N GLY A 64 -11.45 -0.54 6.04
CA GLY A 64 -10.83 -1.22 7.19
C GLY A 64 -10.06 -0.31 8.16
N TRP A 65 -10.05 1.01 7.93
CA TRP A 65 -9.30 1.94 8.79
C TRP A 65 -9.84 2.04 10.21
N ALA A 66 -11.17 2.01 10.37
CA ALA A 66 -11.79 2.07 11.70
C ALA A 66 -11.52 0.81 12.50
N GLU A 67 -11.54 -0.35 11.83
CA GLU A 67 -11.19 -1.65 12.37
C GLU A 67 -9.72 -1.69 12.81
N LEU A 68 -8.81 -1.07 12.04
CA LEU A 68 -7.42 -0.90 12.44
C LEU A 68 -7.28 -0.08 13.73
N VAL A 69 -7.99 1.05 13.82
CA VAL A 69 -7.97 1.90 15.02
C VAL A 69 -8.45 1.10 16.23
N GLU A 70 -9.56 0.39 16.12
CA GLU A 70 -10.11 -0.47 17.18
C GLU A 70 -9.14 -1.59 17.57
N ALA A 71 -8.54 -2.27 16.58
CA ALA A 71 -7.56 -3.32 16.81
C ALA A 71 -6.33 -2.82 17.59
N VAL A 72 -5.86 -1.60 17.29
CA VAL A 72 -4.76 -0.97 18.02
C VAL A 72 -5.17 -0.58 19.44
N GLU A 73 -6.38 -0.09 19.67
CA GLU A 73 -6.87 0.26 21.02
C GLU A 73 -7.09 -0.97 21.91
N MET A 74 -7.56 -2.06 21.31
CA MET A 74 -7.91 -3.30 22.01
C MET A 74 -6.72 -4.25 22.17
N TYR A 75 -5.54 -3.89 21.68
CA TYR A 75 -4.36 -4.75 21.81
C TYR A 75 -3.98 -4.95 23.28
N GLU A 76 -3.97 -6.21 23.74
CA GLU A 76 -3.73 -6.56 25.15
C GLU A 76 -2.22 -6.65 25.51
N GLY A 77 -1.33 -6.59 24.52
CA GLY A 77 0.12 -6.65 24.70
C GLY A 77 0.74 -5.31 25.10
N ASP A 78 2.05 -5.19 24.88
CA ASP A 78 2.73 -3.91 25.04
C ASP A 78 2.14 -2.88 24.06
N PRO A 79 2.10 -1.58 24.40
CA PRO A 79 1.48 -0.58 23.53
C PRO A 79 2.10 -0.58 22.12
N ILE A 80 1.25 -0.60 21.09
CA ILE A 80 1.69 -0.35 19.72
C ILE A 80 2.23 1.08 19.64
N THR A 81 3.46 1.23 19.19
CA THR A 81 4.17 2.52 19.07
C THR A 81 4.60 2.83 17.64
N GLY A 82 4.63 1.82 16.78
CA GLY A 82 5.00 1.93 15.37
C GLY A 82 4.06 1.16 14.45
N ALA A 83 3.92 1.66 13.22
CA ALA A 83 3.21 0.95 12.17
C ALA A 83 3.88 1.21 10.81
N THR A 84 3.96 0.20 9.97
CA THR A 84 4.26 0.34 8.54
C THR A 84 3.05 -0.05 7.72
N LEU A 85 2.75 0.75 6.70
CA LEU A 85 1.66 0.48 5.78
C LEU A 85 2.11 0.68 4.33
N ALA A 86 2.00 -0.33 3.51
CA ALA A 86 2.45 -0.23 2.14
C ALA A 86 1.46 -0.82 1.15
N ILE A 87 1.60 -0.41 -0.11
CA ILE A 87 1.01 -1.13 -1.23
C ILE A 87 2.05 -2.01 -1.92
N VAL A 88 1.62 -3.16 -2.43
CA VAL A 88 2.42 -4.12 -3.19
C VAL A 88 1.60 -4.63 -4.38
N ASN A 89 2.27 -5.22 -5.37
CA ASN A 89 1.61 -6.03 -6.39
C ASN A 89 1.95 -7.49 -6.16
N ASP A 90 0.97 -8.36 -6.39
CA ASP A 90 1.23 -9.79 -6.52
C ASP A 90 2.28 -10.04 -7.63
N ALA A 91 3.29 -10.84 -7.29
CA ALA A 91 4.43 -11.17 -8.15
C ALA A 91 4.03 -12.12 -9.29
N ASP A 92 2.97 -12.90 -9.10
CA ASP A 92 2.54 -13.97 -10.00
C ASP A 92 1.30 -13.61 -10.82
N LEU A 93 1.00 -12.31 -10.96
CA LEU A 93 -0.16 -11.85 -11.72
C LEU A 93 -0.10 -12.31 -13.19
N ALA A 94 -0.93 -13.31 -13.51
CA ALA A 94 -1.26 -13.64 -14.88
C ALA A 94 -2.08 -12.50 -15.50
N PHE A 95 -1.83 -12.21 -16.79
CA PHE A 95 -2.69 -11.26 -17.51
C PHE A 95 -4.09 -11.87 -17.68
N GLU A 96 -5.04 -11.39 -16.88
CA GLU A 96 -6.44 -11.78 -16.97
C GLU A 96 -7.23 -10.72 -17.72
N LYS A 97 -7.54 -11.02 -18.99
CA LYS A 97 -8.26 -10.07 -19.85
C LYS A 97 -9.62 -9.74 -19.24
N GLY A 98 -9.83 -8.45 -18.95
CA GLY A 98 -11.11 -7.93 -18.44
C GLY A 98 -11.15 -7.73 -16.93
N HIS A 99 -10.09 -8.13 -16.21
CA HIS A 99 -9.95 -7.88 -14.79
C HIS A 99 -9.01 -6.69 -14.55
N TYR A 100 -9.33 -5.89 -13.52
CA TYR A 100 -8.44 -4.88 -13.00
C TYR A 100 -7.80 -5.41 -11.71
N HIS A 101 -6.51 -5.16 -11.55
CA HIS A 101 -5.71 -5.60 -10.42
C HIS A 101 -5.53 -4.44 -9.45
N ALA A 102 -6.21 -4.51 -8.31
CA ALA A 102 -5.93 -3.65 -7.17
C ALA A 102 -4.53 -3.96 -6.63
N PRO A 103 -3.76 -2.95 -6.15
CA PRO A 103 -2.61 -3.25 -5.33
C PRO A 103 -3.07 -3.81 -3.97
N GLU A 104 -2.32 -4.76 -3.44
CA GLU A 104 -2.57 -5.32 -2.10
C GLU A 104 -1.97 -4.40 -1.04
N MET A 105 -2.54 -4.45 0.16
CA MET A 105 -2.05 -3.68 1.31
C MET A 105 -1.28 -4.57 2.28
N LEU A 106 -0.12 -4.07 2.72
CA LEU A 106 0.73 -4.71 3.72
C LEU A 106 0.79 -3.82 4.96
N LEU A 107 0.19 -4.28 6.04
CA LEU A 107 0.23 -3.62 7.34
C LEU A 107 1.12 -4.43 8.28
N ASN A 108 2.00 -3.75 9.01
CA ASN A 108 2.69 -4.33 10.17
C ASN A 108 2.59 -3.36 11.34
N LEU A 109 2.33 -3.89 12.53
CA LEU A 109 2.24 -3.16 13.78
C LEU A 109 3.42 -3.55 14.68
N TYR A 110 3.95 -2.59 15.43
CA TYR A 110 5.15 -2.78 16.24
C TYR A 110 5.02 -2.14 17.62
N THR A 111 5.61 -2.81 18.60
CA THR A 111 5.88 -2.29 19.94
C THR A 111 7.33 -1.80 20.03
N ASP A 112 7.71 -1.30 21.21
CA ASP A 112 9.09 -0.89 21.50
C ASP A 112 10.01 -2.07 21.90
N GLU A 113 9.54 -3.33 21.84
CA GLU A 113 10.28 -4.50 22.35
C GLU A 113 11.64 -4.67 21.65
N VAL A 114 11.66 -4.65 20.32
CA VAL A 114 12.88 -4.89 19.52
C VAL A 114 13.55 -3.58 19.09
N TRP A 115 12.76 -2.54 18.80
CA TRP A 115 13.26 -1.24 18.38
C TRP A 115 12.38 -0.13 18.94
N SER A 116 12.99 0.92 19.51
CA SER A 116 12.27 1.97 20.24
C SER A 116 11.59 2.97 19.31
N TRP A 117 10.51 2.55 18.64
CA TRP A 117 9.67 3.38 17.78
C TRP A 117 9.23 4.66 18.47
N SER A 118 8.80 4.60 19.73
CA SER A 118 8.31 5.79 20.46
C SER A 118 9.39 6.86 20.63
N ALA A 119 10.65 6.45 20.83
CA ALA A 119 11.79 7.33 21.04
C ALA A 119 12.50 7.76 19.73
N ALA A 120 12.33 7.00 18.64
CA ALA A 120 13.03 7.25 17.38
C ALA A 120 12.65 8.60 16.75
N SER A 121 13.62 9.30 16.19
CA SER A 121 13.34 10.52 15.41
C SER A 121 12.67 10.18 14.08
N ALA A 122 12.11 11.20 13.42
CA ALA A 122 11.56 11.02 12.08
C ALA A 122 12.61 10.52 11.09
N ASP A 123 13.83 11.08 11.17
CA ASP A 123 14.94 10.74 10.30
C ASP A 123 15.41 9.30 10.58
N ASP A 124 15.52 8.90 11.85
CA ASP A 124 15.89 7.52 12.21
C ASP A 124 14.90 6.49 11.65
N ILE A 125 13.59 6.79 11.72
CA ILE A 125 12.54 5.91 11.20
C ILE A 125 12.68 5.76 9.68
N LEU A 126 12.83 6.88 8.96
CA LEU A 126 12.99 6.84 7.50
C LEU A 126 14.28 6.15 7.07
N ASP A 127 15.38 6.36 7.81
CA ASP A 127 16.65 5.67 7.59
C ASP A 127 16.52 4.15 7.82
N GLN A 128 15.79 3.72 8.84
CA GLN A 128 15.48 2.30 9.05
C GLN A 128 14.65 1.74 7.89
N CYS A 129 13.62 2.45 7.43
CA CYS A 129 12.79 2.02 6.30
C CYS A 129 13.58 1.90 4.98
N ALA A 130 14.60 2.74 4.79
CA ALA A 130 15.48 2.69 3.62
C ALA A 130 16.60 1.61 3.72
N SER A 131 16.76 0.98 4.88
CA SER A 131 17.74 -0.09 5.10
C SER A 131 17.28 -1.40 4.44
N ASP A 132 18.23 -2.18 3.92
CA ASP A 132 17.94 -3.54 3.45
C ASP A 132 17.48 -4.45 4.61
N GLU A 133 17.97 -4.20 5.83
CA GLU A 133 17.61 -4.94 7.05
C GLU A 133 17.26 -3.94 8.18
N PRO A 134 16.01 -3.47 8.25
CA PRO A 134 15.55 -2.62 9.35
C PRO A 134 15.61 -3.37 10.69
N ALA A 135 15.95 -2.69 11.77
CA ALA A 135 16.08 -3.29 13.11
C ALA A 135 14.77 -3.92 13.64
N PHE A 136 13.62 -3.43 13.18
CA PHE A 136 12.29 -3.95 13.53
C PHE A 136 11.79 -5.05 12.56
N ALA A 137 12.58 -5.47 11.59
CA ALA A 137 12.15 -6.47 10.60
C ALA A 137 11.85 -7.82 11.25
N GLY A 138 10.67 -8.37 10.98
CA GLY A 138 10.22 -9.66 11.55
C GLY A 138 9.72 -9.59 12.99
N ALA A 139 9.71 -8.40 13.60
CA ALA A 139 9.24 -8.16 14.97
C ALA A 139 7.85 -7.53 15.00
N GLN A 140 7.03 -7.78 13.98
CA GLN A 140 5.65 -7.29 13.96
C GLN A 140 4.77 -8.09 14.91
N GLU A 141 3.80 -7.41 15.52
CA GLU A 141 2.76 -8.01 16.32
C GLU A 141 1.80 -8.82 15.42
N ASP A 142 1.37 -9.97 15.91
CA ASP A 142 0.43 -10.86 15.21
C ASP A 142 -1.02 -10.37 15.43
N ILE A 143 -1.36 -9.29 14.74
CA ILE A 143 -2.69 -8.66 14.78
C ILE A 143 -3.33 -8.80 13.40
N GLU A 144 -4.40 -9.60 13.32
CA GLU A 144 -5.18 -9.73 12.10
C GLU A 144 -6.11 -8.52 11.96
N THR A 145 -5.91 -7.74 10.89
CA THR A 145 -6.79 -6.62 10.52
C THR A 145 -6.99 -6.62 9.02
N PHE A 146 -8.22 -6.37 8.61
CA PHE A 146 -8.57 -6.18 7.22
C PHE A 146 -8.30 -4.74 6.81
N LEU A 147 -7.60 -4.53 5.71
CA LEU A 147 -7.35 -3.20 5.15
C LEU A 147 -7.22 -3.31 3.63
N GLU A 148 -8.00 -2.54 2.89
CA GLU A 148 -8.02 -2.54 1.43
C GLU A 148 -7.98 -1.13 0.86
N ILE A 149 -7.45 -1.01 -0.36
CA ILE A 149 -7.42 0.23 -1.12
C ILE A 149 -8.20 0.08 -2.43
N SER A 150 -9.15 0.96 -2.65
CA SER A 150 -9.96 0.99 -3.86
C SER A 150 -9.64 2.22 -4.73
N GLY A 151 -10.02 2.16 -6.02
CA GLY A 151 -9.88 3.26 -6.97
C GLY A 151 -8.53 3.39 -7.66
N LEU A 152 -7.56 2.54 -7.32
CA LEU A 152 -6.26 2.45 -8.00
C LEU A 152 -6.19 1.35 -9.06
N GLU A 153 -7.18 0.47 -9.17
CA GLU A 153 -7.12 -0.79 -9.91
C GLU A 153 -6.83 -0.55 -11.39
N ARG A 154 -7.51 0.43 -12.01
CA ARG A 154 -7.31 0.75 -13.44
C ARG A 154 -5.92 1.28 -13.72
N LEU A 155 -5.46 2.24 -12.92
CA LEU A 155 -4.12 2.83 -13.07
C LEU A 155 -3.05 1.77 -12.79
N ASN A 156 -3.21 1.00 -11.72
CA ASN A 156 -2.29 -0.05 -11.34
C ASN A 156 -2.18 -1.13 -12.43
N THR A 157 -3.32 -1.58 -12.98
CA THR A 157 -3.37 -2.51 -14.13
C THR A 157 -2.63 -1.96 -15.35
N ALA A 158 -2.87 -0.69 -15.70
CA ALA A 158 -2.21 -0.07 -16.84
C ALA A 158 -0.69 0.01 -16.66
N LEU A 159 -0.21 0.27 -15.44
CA LEU A 159 1.21 0.26 -15.10
C LEU A 159 1.79 -1.17 -15.07
N LEU A 160 1.02 -2.15 -14.59
CA LEU A 160 1.35 -3.58 -14.55
C LEU A 160 1.60 -4.16 -15.95
N PHE A 161 0.81 -3.73 -16.94
CA PHE A 161 0.94 -4.22 -18.32
C PHE A 161 1.52 -3.18 -19.27
N HIS A 162 2.16 -2.13 -18.75
CA HIS A 162 2.76 -1.10 -19.58
C HIS A 162 3.88 -1.69 -20.45
N LYS A 163 3.82 -1.51 -21.76
CA LYS A 163 4.76 -2.16 -22.71
C LYS A 163 6.15 -1.53 -22.72
N GLN A 164 6.28 -0.30 -22.22
CA GLN A 164 7.52 0.48 -22.28
C GLN A 164 7.95 0.91 -20.88
N ARG A 165 8.33 -0.09 -20.08
CA ARG A 165 8.76 0.06 -18.67
C ARG A 165 10.23 0.42 -18.52
N PHE A 166 11.01 0.15 -19.55
CA PHE A 166 12.44 0.38 -19.60
C PHE A 166 12.76 1.33 -20.74
N PHE A 167 13.77 2.16 -20.52
CA PHE A 167 14.36 3.01 -21.55
C PHE A 167 15.87 2.77 -21.59
N PHE A 168 16.29 2.07 -22.63
CA PHE A 168 17.70 1.85 -22.94
C PHE A 168 18.25 3.11 -23.60
N ARG A 169 19.27 3.71 -22.97
CA ARG A 169 19.92 4.95 -23.42
C ARG A 169 21.19 4.70 -24.24
N GLU A 170 21.36 3.44 -24.65
CA GLU A 170 22.43 3.04 -25.56
C GLU A 170 22.27 3.87 -26.85
N ASP A 171 23.40 4.30 -27.42
CA ASP A 171 23.49 5.19 -28.58
C ASP A 171 23.16 6.68 -28.38
N GLY A 172 22.97 7.14 -27.14
CA GLY A 172 22.84 8.58 -26.85
C GLY A 172 21.62 9.22 -27.53
N PRO A 173 20.39 8.75 -27.23
CA PRO A 173 19.18 9.20 -27.90
C PRO A 173 18.96 10.72 -27.70
N ASP A 174 18.35 11.37 -28.69
CA ASP A 174 18.04 12.81 -28.60
C ASP A 174 16.98 13.14 -27.54
N HIS A 175 16.13 12.17 -27.20
CA HIS A 175 15.06 12.32 -26.22
C HIS A 175 14.55 10.98 -25.67
N ALA A 176 13.99 11.00 -24.45
CA ALA A 176 13.27 9.86 -23.92
C ALA A 176 11.94 9.63 -24.66
N PRO A 177 11.53 8.36 -24.88
CA PRO A 177 10.23 8.05 -25.44
C PRO A 177 9.09 8.58 -24.58
N LEU A 178 8.10 9.23 -25.20
CA LEU A 178 6.98 9.86 -24.46
C LEU A 178 6.20 8.84 -23.60
N ARG A 179 6.04 7.60 -24.09
CA ARG A 179 5.38 6.53 -23.32
C ARG A 179 6.18 6.08 -22.09
N TYR A 180 7.51 6.19 -22.13
CA TYR A 180 8.34 5.93 -20.96
C TYR A 180 8.16 7.02 -19.91
N VAL A 181 8.11 8.29 -20.33
CA VAL A 181 7.78 9.43 -19.45
C VAL A 181 6.41 9.20 -18.80
N ASP A 182 5.40 8.85 -19.59
CA ASP A 182 4.03 8.56 -19.13
C ASP A 182 4.01 7.45 -18.06
N PHE A 183 4.80 6.39 -18.27
CA PHE A 183 4.98 5.31 -17.29
C PHE A 183 5.61 5.80 -15.98
N VAL A 184 6.68 6.58 -16.03
CA VAL A 184 7.37 7.10 -14.83
C VAL A 184 6.43 8.01 -14.04
N VAL A 185 5.76 8.96 -14.72
CA VAL A 185 4.80 9.87 -14.09
C VAL A 185 3.63 9.09 -13.48
N GLY A 186 3.10 8.08 -14.17
CA GLY A 186 2.02 7.25 -13.66
C GLY A 186 2.36 6.45 -12.39
N ASN A 187 3.60 5.94 -12.26
CA ASN A 187 4.03 5.28 -11.03
C ASN A 187 4.04 6.25 -9.84
N TRP A 188 4.59 7.46 -10.04
CA TRP A 188 4.58 8.51 -9.01
C TRP A 188 3.17 8.98 -8.66
N TRP A 189 2.27 9.06 -9.64
CA TRP A 189 0.87 9.41 -9.38
C TRP A 189 0.16 8.36 -8.51
N ARG A 190 0.37 7.06 -8.81
CA ARG A 190 -0.17 5.97 -7.98
C ARG A 190 0.35 6.06 -6.55
N ALA A 191 1.67 6.21 -6.37
CA ALA A 191 2.30 6.35 -5.06
C ALA A 191 1.71 7.54 -4.28
N LEU A 192 1.66 8.72 -4.90
CA LEU A 192 1.11 9.93 -4.28
C LEU A 192 -0.34 9.72 -3.81
N ARG A 193 -1.19 9.11 -4.64
CA ARG A 193 -2.59 8.89 -4.30
C ARG A 193 -2.77 7.96 -3.11
N PHE A 194 -1.95 6.93 -2.99
CA PHE A 194 -1.90 6.08 -1.80
C PHE A 194 -1.52 6.89 -0.55
N HIS A 195 -0.41 7.62 -0.58
CA HIS A 195 0.01 8.43 0.57
C HIS A 195 -1.04 9.47 0.98
N GLN A 196 -1.71 10.11 0.01
CA GLN A 196 -2.77 11.08 0.28
C GLN A 196 -4.03 10.44 0.87
N ALA A 197 -4.39 9.22 0.46
CA ALA A 197 -5.51 8.49 1.05
C ALA A 197 -5.22 8.16 2.53
N VAL A 198 -4.02 7.66 2.84
CA VAL A 198 -3.62 7.40 4.24
C VAL A 198 -3.58 8.70 5.06
N ALA A 199 -3.03 9.78 4.51
CA ALA A 199 -3.01 11.08 5.19
C ALA A 199 -4.44 11.60 5.47
N ALA A 200 -5.39 11.36 4.57
CA ALA A 200 -6.78 11.75 4.75
C ALA A 200 -7.45 10.94 5.87
N GLU A 201 -7.23 9.61 5.91
CA GLU A 201 -7.76 8.77 6.99
C GLU A 201 -7.16 9.14 8.34
N LEU A 202 -5.84 9.34 8.43
CA LEU A 202 -5.21 9.80 9.67
C LEU A 202 -5.72 11.16 10.15
N ALA A 203 -6.04 12.07 9.23
CA ALA A 203 -6.61 13.37 9.58
C ALA A 203 -8.06 13.26 10.08
N ALA A 204 -8.83 12.29 9.56
CA ALA A 204 -10.22 12.07 9.94
C ALA A 204 -10.36 11.23 11.23
N MET A 205 -9.55 10.18 11.36
CA MET A 205 -9.52 9.22 12.45
C MET A 205 -8.06 8.85 12.76
N PRO A 206 -7.39 9.61 13.64
CA PRO A 206 -6.01 9.32 14.01
C PRO A 206 -5.86 7.93 14.64
N LEU A 207 -4.70 7.30 14.43
CA LEU A 207 -4.35 6.11 15.19
C LEU A 207 -4.22 6.45 16.69
N PRO A 208 -4.58 5.53 17.59
CA PRO A 208 -4.53 5.75 19.03
C PRO A 208 -3.14 6.09 19.55
N GLY A 209 -3.10 6.83 20.67
CA GLY A 209 -1.86 7.10 21.40
C GLY A 209 -0.85 7.92 20.60
N THR A 210 0.38 7.44 20.53
CA THR A 210 1.51 8.09 19.83
C THR A 210 2.08 7.22 18.72
N VAL A 211 1.25 6.36 18.11
CA VAL A 211 1.68 5.46 17.03
C VAL A 211 2.28 6.27 15.88
N LYS A 212 3.50 5.93 15.49
CA LYS A 212 4.18 6.50 14.33
C LYS A 212 3.92 5.63 13.11
N LEU A 213 3.19 6.18 12.13
CA LEU A 213 2.85 5.46 10.91
C LEU A 213 3.76 5.89 9.76
N VAL A 214 4.49 4.93 9.19
CA VAL A 214 5.20 5.09 7.92
C VAL A 214 4.39 4.45 6.81
N THR A 215 4.28 5.14 5.68
CA THR A 215 3.70 4.59 4.46
C THR A 215 4.73 4.44 3.35
N GLY A 216 4.57 3.44 2.47
CA GLY A 216 5.48 3.25 1.32
C GLY A 216 4.95 2.30 0.25
N LEU A 217 5.82 1.89 -0.68
CA LEU A 217 5.49 0.91 -1.72
C LEU A 217 6.54 -0.22 -1.76
N VAL A 218 6.12 -1.48 -1.60
CA VAL A 218 7.06 -2.61 -1.56
C VAL A 218 7.23 -3.22 -2.95
N GLY A 219 8.47 -3.32 -3.45
CA GLY A 219 8.75 -3.98 -4.73
C GLY A 219 8.14 -3.28 -5.96
N MET A 220 7.80 -2.00 -5.83
CA MET A 220 7.20 -1.18 -6.90
C MET A 220 8.10 0.01 -7.24
N ARG A 221 7.94 0.55 -8.46
CA ARG A 221 8.56 1.83 -8.84
C ARG A 221 7.88 3.02 -8.13
N ALA A 222 8.62 4.13 -8.05
CA ALA A 222 8.32 5.33 -7.25
C ALA A 222 8.38 5.04 -5.75
N ASP A 223 9.48 4.40 -5.34
CA ASP A 223 9.74 4.09 -3.94
C ASP A 223 10.07 5.36 -3.15
N ALA A 224 9.10 5.75 -2.32
CA ALA A 224 9.18 6.85 -1.38
C ALA A 224 8.43 6.45 -0.11
N ALA A 225 9.07 6.65 1.04
CA ALA A 225 8.41 6.49 2.33
C ALA A 225 7.88 7.84 2.80
N CYS A 226 6.76 7.85 3.51
CA CYS A 226 6.22 9.04 4.17
C CYS A 226 5.89 8.69 5.61
N LEU A 227 6.57 9.33 6.56
CA LEU A 227 6.20 9.29 7.97
C LEU A 227 5.07 10.29 8.22
N HIS A 228 3.90 9.77 8.56
CA HIS A 228 2.77 10.61 8.89
C HIS A 228 2.84 11.03 10.35
N ARG A 229 2.84 12.34 10.59
CA ARG A 229 2.82 12.90 11.95
C ARG A 229 1.37 13.07 12.39
N VAL A 230 0.96 12.32 13.40
CA VAL A 230 -0.27 12.64 14.16
C VAL A 230 -0.01 13.93 14.90
N THR A 231 -0.48 15.06 14.37
CA THR A 231 -0.50 16.31 15.14
C THR A 231 -1.66 16.19 16.11
N THR A 232 -1.35 15.91 17.38
CA THR A 232 -2.29 15.98 18.50
C THR A 232 -2.67 17.45 18.75
N ALA A 233 -3.46 18.00 17.83
CA ALA A 233 -4.00 19.35 17.90
C ALA A 233 -5.51 19.35 17.66
N ALA A 234 -6.24 18.45 18.33
CA ALA A 234 -7.65 18.64 18.60
C ALA A 234 -8.05 17.86 19.87
N PRO A 235 -8.85 18.44 20.80
CA PRO A 235 -9.41 17.69 21.90
C PRO A 235 -10.36 16.62 21.35
N ALA A 236 -10.27 15.41 21.92
CA ALA A 236 -11.15 14.30 21.60
C ALA A 236 -12.62 14.74 21.64
N VAL A 237 -13.25 14.80 20.46
CA VAL A 237 -14.71 14.78 20.39
C VAL A 237 -15.09 13.33 20.73
N PRO A 238 -15.90 13.06 21.76
CA PRO A 238 -16.26 11.70 22.10
C PRO A 238 -16.93 11.05 20.89
N TYR A 239 -16.26 10.05 20.32
CA TYR A 239 -16.79 9.19 19.28
C TYR A 239 -18.04 8.49 19.83
N SER A 240 -19.16 8.60 19.11
CA SER A 240 -20.38 7.86 19.39
C SER A 240 -20.48 6.73 18.37
N PRO A 241 -20.41 5.45 18.77
CA PRO A 241 -20.26 4.32 17.85
C PRO A 241 -21.54 3.94 17.08
N LEU A 242 -22.48 4.88 16.85
CA LEU A 242 -23.81 4.55 16.29
C LEU A 242 -24.32 5.49 15.18
N ALA A 243 -23.47 6.30 14.55
CA ALA A 243 -23.87 7.00 13.33
C ALA A 243 -23.67 6.10 12.09
N LYS A 244 -24.54 5.10 11.92
CA LYS A 244 -24.71 4.43 10.63
C LYS A 244 -24.99 5.50 9.59
N ARG A 245 -24.08 5.67 8.63
CA ARG A 245 -24.31 6.42 7.39
C ARG A 245 -25.60 5.88 6.77
N PRO A 246 -26.68 6.68 6.60
CA PRO A 246 -27.89 6.16 5.98
C PRO A 246 -27.56 5.85 4.51
N VAL A 247 -27.45 4.56 4.21
CA VAL A 247 -27.56 4.07 2.84
C VAL A 247 -28.96 4.45 2.37
N ALA A 248 -29.04 5.38 1.42
CA ALA A 248 -30.28 5.69 0.74
C ALA A 248 -30.69 4.48 -0.11
N LEU A 249 -31.52 3.61 0.46
CA LEU A 249 -32.21 2.58 -0.31
C LEU A 249 -33.16 3.27 -1.30
N PRO A 250 -33.15 2.88 -2.58
CA PRO A 250 -34.15 3.37 -3.53
C PRO A 250 -35.55 2.98 -3.07
N SER A 251 -36.44 3.98 -3.01
CA SER A 251 -37.84 3.86 -2.62
C SER A 251 -38.58 2.88 -3.54
N ALA A 252 -38.90 1.70 -3.01
CA ALA A 252 -39.82 0.75 -3.64
C ALA A 252 -41.27 1.23 -3.44
N ASN A 253 -41.76 2.01 -4.40
CA ASN A 253 -43.19 2.09 -4.69
C ASN A 253 -43.39 1.50 -6.09
N ASP A 254 -43.54 0.17 -6.15
CA ASP A 254 -44.42 -0.47 -7.11
C ASP A 254 -44.85 -1.82 -6.55
N ALA A 255 -46.17 -1.99 -6.48
CA ALA A 255 -46.85 -3.07 -5.80
C ALA A 255 -47.12 -4.26 -6.74
N GLY A 256 -46.91 -5.49 -6.25
CA GLY A 256 -47.38 -6.74 -6.86
C GLY A 256 -46.78 -7.99 -6.17
N PRO A 257 -47.47 -9.14 -6.16
CA PRO A 257 -47.96 -9.70 -4.90
C PRO A 257 -47.18 -10.88 -4.30
N SER A 258 -47.36 -10.98 -2.98
CA SER A 258 -47.14 -12.07 -2.03
C SER A 258 -47.03 -13.51 -2.59
N MET A 259 -45.99 -14.22 -2.16
CA MET A 259 -46.10 -15.61 -1.71
C MET A 259 -44.90 -16.00 -0.82
N GLY A 260 -45.19 -16.65 0.32
CA GLY A 260 -44.23 -17.53 0.99
C GLY A 260 -43.55 -16.99 2.26
N SER A 261 -44.28 -17.00 3.38
CA SER A 261 -43.68 -17.10 4.71
C SER A 261 -42.98 -18.46 4.86
N LEU A 262 -41.69 -18.44 5.18
CA LEU A 262 -40.95 -19.56 5.77
C LEU A 262 -40.05 -19.00 6.88
N ALA A 263 -40.68 -18.59 7.97
CA ALA A 263 -40.11 -18.86 9.29
C ALA A 263 -40.13 -20.39 9.44
N ASP A 264 -38.96 -21.01 9.26
CA ASP A 264 -38.56 -22.33 9.81
C ASP A 264 -37.37 -22.86 9.02
N ILE A 265 -36.16 -22.36 9.32
CA ILE A 265 -34.94 -23.16 9.20
C ILE A 265 -34.06 -22.84 10.42
N THR A 266 -34.41 -23.46 11.55
CA THR A 266 -33.42 -23.82 12.57
C THR A 266 -32.45 -24.83 11.94
N VAL A 267 -31.20 -24.43 11.70
CA VAL A 267 -30.12 -25.39 11.46
C VAL A 267 -29.51 -25.76 12.80
N ALA A 268 -29.62 -27.05 13.11
CA ALA A 268 -29.05 -27.70 14.26
C ALA A 268 -27.51 -27.59 14.28
N ARG A 269 -26.94 -27.49 15.48
CA ARG A 269 -25.52 -27.72 15.72
C ARG A 269 -25.14 -29.11 15.20
N ASN A 270 -24.24 -29.16 14.24
CA ASN A 270 -23.53 -30.38 13.86
C ASN A 270 -22.35 -30.57 14.84
N PRO A 271 -22.26 -31.68 15.60
CA PRO A 271 -21.04 -32.08 16.26
C PRO A 271 -20.19 -32.90 15.27
N PHE A 272 -18.89 -32.63 15.22
CA PHE A 272 -17.88 -33.18 14.30
C PHE A 272 -17.80 -32.52 12.91
N GLU A 273 -16.98 -31.48 12.84
CA GLU A 273 -16.09 -31.27 11.70
C GLU A 273 -14.66 -31.38 12.24
N GLU A 274 -13.90 -32.33 11.71
CA GLU A 274 -12.49 -32.50 11.98
C GLU A 274 -11.75 -31.24 11.49
N GLU A 275 -10.80 -30.76 12.29
CA GLU A 275 -9.92 -29.63 11.97
C GLU A 275 -9.19 -29.91 10.64
N GLU A 276 -9.65 -29.30 9.54
CA GLU A 276 -8.80 -29.14 8.37
C GLU A 276 -7.69 -28.14 8.73
N GLU A 277 -6.50 -28.68 8.98
CA GLU A 277 -5.25 -27.92 9.05
C GLU A 277 -5.17 -26.98 7.83
N SER A 278 -5.22 -25.67 8.10
CA SER A 278 -5.04 -24.60 7.11
C SER A 278 -3.88 -24.92 6.15
N VAL A 279 -4.04 -24.59 4.87
CA VAL A 279 -3.04 -24.75 3.81
C VAL A 279 -1.67 -24.17 4.23
N GLY A 280 -1.65 -23.14 5.09
CA GLY A 280 -0.43 -22.57 5.66
C GLY A 280 0.26 -23.46 6.71
N GLY A 281 -0.49 -24.24 7.49
CA GLY A 281 0.03 -25.22 8.45
C GLY A 281 0.65 -26.44 7.76
N GLN A 282 0.02 -26.90 6.67
CA GLN A 282 0.55 -28.01 5.85
C GLN A 282 1.85 -27.63 5.12
N LEU A 283 2.01 -26.36 4.75
CA LEU A 283 3.25 -25.84 4.14
C LEU A 283 4.40 -25.80 5.16
N ARG A 284 4.14 -25.34 6.40
CA ARG A 284 5.14 -25.30 7.48
C ARG A 284 5.58 -26.71 7.88
N ARG A 285 4.66 -27.69 7.92
CA ARG A 285 4.97 -29.10 8.22
C ARG A 285 5.82 -29.75 7.15
N ARG A 286 5.48 -29.56 5.87
CA ARG A 286 6.29 -30.09 4.74
C ARG A 286 7.69 -29.50 4.71
N VAL A 287 7.85 -28.19 4.95
CA VAL A 287 9.16 -27.54 5.01
C VAL A 287 10.01 -28.04 6.18
N ALA A 288 9.39 -28.32 7.34
CA ALA A 288 10.09 -28.89 8.50
C ALA A 288 10.51 -30.35 8.30
N GLU A 289 9.67 -31.17 7.66
CA GLU A 289 9.97 -32.57 7.34
C GLU A 289 11.04 -32.71 6.25
N GLU A 290 11.06 -31.80 5.26
CA GLU A 290 12.08 -31.76 4.19
C GLU A 290 13.45 -31.28 4.71
N ALA A 291 13.46 -30.40 5.71
CA ALA A 291 14.67 -29.93 6.39
C ALA A 291 15.29 -30.99 7.31
N ALA A 292 14.49 -31.92 7.85
CA ALA A 292 14.96 -33.00 8.72
C ALA A 292 15.53 -34.22 7.95
N ALA A 293 15.23 -34.36 6.65
CA ALA A 293 15.52 -35.56 5.88
C ALA A 293 16.79 -35.52 5.01
N THR A 294 17.55 -34.41 4.99
CA THR A 294 18.70 -34.25 4.08
C THR A 294 20.01 -34.10 4.86
N PRO A 295 21.01 -35.01 4.73
CA PRO A 295 22.33 -34.81 5.29
C PRO A 295 23.07 -33.70 4.53
N ALA A 296 23.68 -32.79 5.29
CA ALA A 296 24.28 -31.55 4.80
C ALA A 296 25.34 -31.74 3.70
N PRO A 297 25.26 -30.92 2.63
CA PRO A 297 26.43 -30.38 1.97
C PRO A 297 26.50 -28.86 2.14
N GLU A 298 27.73 -28.35 2.09
CA GLU A 298 28.13 -26.97 2.37
C GLU A 298 27.28 -25.89 1.66
N GLU A 299 27.03 -24.82 2.40
CA GLU A 299 26.16 -23.70 2.06
C GLU A 299 26.53 -22.98 0.75
N PRO A 300 25.52 -22.72 -0.09
CA PRO A 300 25.37 -21.42 -0.72
C PRO A 300 24.23 -20.68 0.00
N LYS A 301 24.57 -19.51 0.58
CA LYS A 301 23.66 -18.58 1.25
C LYS A 301 22.36 -18.42 0.46
N ARG A 302 21.26 -18.96 1.00
CA ARG A 302 19.89 -18.70 0.54
C ARG A 302 19.51 -17.27 0.96
N ARG A 303 19.34 -16.39 -0.04
CA ARG A 303 18.65 -15.11 0.11
C ARG A 303 17.16 -15.37 0.31
N MET A 304 16.65 -15.18 1.52
CA MET A 304 15.22 -14.89 1.73
C MET A 304 15.02 -13.38 1.63
N PHE A 305 13.97 -12.98 0.93
CA PHE A 305 13.61 -11.60 0.66
C PHE A 305 13.13 -10.91 1.94
N GLY A 306 13.97 -10.05 2.50
CA GLY A 306 13.58 -8.91 3.34
C GLY A 306 14.03 -7.65 2.62
N ARG A 307 13.09 -6.94 2.01
CA ARG A 307 13.29 -5.59 1.45
C ARG A 307 11.97 -4.89 1.61
N MET A 308 11.87 -3.92 2.53
CA MET A 308 10.65 -3.13 2.66
C MET A 308 10.63 -1.99 1.64
N PHE A 309 11.74 -1.27 1.43
CA PHE A 309 11.85 -0.21 0.42
C PHE A 309 13.30 -0.19 -0.09
N ALA A 310 13.53 -0.37 -1.40
CA ALA A 310 14.88 -0.47 -1.94
C ALA A 310 15.09 0.43 -3.17
N ARG A 311 16.21 1.17 -3.11
CA ARG A 311 16.87 1.85 -4.24
C ARG A 311 17.29 0.83 -5.32
N ASP A 312 16.80 1.01 -6.54
CA ASP A 312 17.47 0.50 -7.73
C ASP A 312 18.51 1.54 -8.21
N VAL A 313 19.76 1.11 -8.35
CA VAL A 313 20.84 1.84 -9.05
C VAL A 313 20.73 1.61 -10.54
#